data_AF-A0A0P6XK72-F1
#
_entry.id   AF-A0A0P6XK72-F1
#
_cell.length_a   1.000
_cell.length_b   1.000
_cell.length_c   1.000
_cell.angle_alpha   90.00
_cell.angle_beta   90.00
_cell.angle_gamma   90.00
#
_symmetry.space_group_name_H-M   'P 1'
#
loop_
_entity.id
_entity.type
_entity.pdbx_description
1 polymer ?
#
loop_
_entity_poly.entity_id
_entity_poly.type
_entity_poly.pdbx_seq_one_letter_code
_entity_poly.pdbx_strand_id
1 'polypeptide(L)'
;MLEFTFLLAILIEWAVPFVLAFLIARRYRAAWGLFWVGALAFAASQIVHIPLNLGISALFRNGLIPAPTPEAAIAVNAVLAGTTAALCETPARLIALRLLKERGRDWGSALMVGAGHGGIEFSLWGCQ
;
A
#
# COMPACT_ATOMS: atom_id res chain seq x y z
N MET A 1 -1.01 -28.32 10.19
CA MET A 1 -0.39 -27.79 8.95
C MET A 1 -0.87 -26.38 8.62
N LEU A 2 -2.18 -26.12 8.61
CA LEU A 2 -2.73 -24.78 8.31
C LEU A 2 -2.24 -23.69 9.27
N GLU A 3 -2.23 -23.96 10.58
CA GLU A 3 -1.72 -23.03 11.61
C GLU A 3 -0.27 -22.62 11.39
N PHE A 4 0.58 -23.57 11.01
CA PHE A 4 1.99 -23.32 10.71
C PHE A 4 2.13 -22.41 9.48
N THR A 5 1.34 -22.64 8.43
CA THR A 5 1.36 -21.81 7.23
C THR A 5 0.93 -20.36 7.51
N PHE A 6 -0.11 -20.15 8.32
CA PHE A 6 -0.53 -18.80 8.72
C PHE A 6 0.54 -18.07 9.55
N LEU A 7 1.13 -18.76 10.53
CA LEU A 7 2.21 -18.17 11.33
C LEU A 7 3.42 -17.79 10.46
N LEU A 8 3.76 -18.64 9.49
CA LEU A 8 4.84 -18.35 8.55
C LEU A 8 4.50 -17.16 7.64
N ALA A 9 3.26 -17.06 7.14
CA ALA A 9 2.83 -15.94 6.30
C ALA A 9 2.94 -14.60 7.05
N ILE A 10 2.36 -14.52 8.25
CA ILE A 10 2.44 -13.34 9.12
C ILE A 10 3.91 -12.97 9.39
N LEU A 11 4.75 -13.97 9.70
CA LEU A 11 6.16 -13.73 9.96
C LEU A 11 6.85 -13.13 8.73
N ILE A 12 6.61 -13.65 7.53
CA ILE A 12 7.22 -13.15 6.29
C ILE A 12 6.72 -11.74 6.00
N GLU A 13 5.42 -11.51 6.06
CA GLU A 13 4.78 -10.22 5.75
C GLU A 13 5.28 -9.08 6.62
N TRP A 14 5.51 -9.37 7.90
CA TRP A 14 6.03 -8.39 8.84
C TRP A 14 7.56 -8.36 8.88
N ALA A 15 8.27 -9.46 8.64
CA ALA A 15 9.74 -9.43 8.70
C ALA A 15 10.37 -8.81 7.45
N VAL A 16 9.87 -9.14 6.26
CA VAL A 16 10.49 -8.71 4.99
C VAL A 16 10.60 -7.20 4.86
N PRO A 17 9.56 -6.38 5.14
CA PRO A 17 9.66 -4.93 5.06
C PRO A 17 10.72 -4.33 5.98
N PHE A 18 10.82 -4.83 7.21
CA PHE A 18 11.76 -4.31 8.19
C PHE A 18 13.19 -4.78 7.92
N VAL A 19 13.36 -6.01 7.42
CA VAL A 19 14.65 -6.49 6.92
C VAL A 19 15.12 -5.65 5.74
N LEU A 20 14.24 -5.37 4.78
CA LEU A 20 14.56 -4.51 3.63
C LEU A 20 14.93 -3.09 4.08
N ALA A 21 14.15 -2.50 4.99
CA ALA A 21 14.42 -1.20 5.58
C ALA A 21 15.78 -1.16 6.31
N PHE A 22 16.11 -2.22 7.06
CA PHE A 22 17.40 -2.37 7.73
C PHE A 22 18.57 -2.44 6.73
N LEU A 23 18.43 -3.21 5.65
CA LEU A 23 19.45 -3.30 4.61
C LEU A 23 19.67 -1.95 3.91
N ILE A 24 18.60 -1.21 3.62
CA ILE A 24 18.67 0.14 3.05
C ILE A 24 19.35 1.12 4.02
N ALA A 25 18.93 1.12 5.29
CA ALA A 25 19.53 1.96 6.32
C ALA A 25 21.03 1.68 6.49
N ARG A 26 21.45 0.41 6.44
CA ARG A 26 22.86 0.03 6.52
C ARG A 26 23.65 0.45 5.28
N ARG A 27 23.09 0.25 4.08
CA ARG A 27 23.79 0.49 2.80
C ARG A 27 23.89 1.98 2.43
N TYR A 28 22.88 2.77 2.78
CA TYR A 28 22.76 4.17 2.38
C TYR A 28 22.74 5.16 3.55
N ARG A 29 22.82 4.68 4.80
CA ARG A 29 22.73 5.51 6.02
C ARG A 29 21.43 6.33 6.08
N ALA A 30 20.38 5.82 5.45
CA ALA A 30 19.07 6.45 5.43
C ALA A 30 18.44 6.42 6.84
N ALA A 31 17.73 7.49 7.20
CA ALA A 31 17.07 7.59 8.49
C ALA A 31 15.81 6.71 8.54
N TRP A 32 15.64 5.92 9.59
CA TRP A 32 14.45 5.09 9.82
C TRP A 32 13.14 5.87 9.85
N GLY A 33 13.16 7.15 10.24
CA GLY A 33 11.97 8.01 10.19
C GLY A 33 11.35 8.09 8.79
N LEU A 34 12.14 7.92 7.73
CA LEU A 34 11.62 7.91 6.35
C LEU A 34 10.77 6.69 6.01
N PHE A 35 11.04 5.54 6.64
CA PHE A 35 10.19 4.37 6.49
C PHE A 35 8.77 4.71 6.97
N TRP A 36 8.66 5.33 8.14
CA TRP A 36 7.38 5.76 8.67
C TRP A 36 6.71 6.88 7.86
N VAL A 37 7.49 7.75 7.20
CA VAL A 37 6.93 8.71 6.22
C VAL A 37 6.27 7.97 5.06
N GLY A 38 6.92 6.94 4.52
CA GLY A 38 6.34 6.09 3.48
C GLY A 38 5.08 5.36 3.94
N ALA A 39 5.14 4.77 5.13
CA ALA A 39 4.01 4.07 5.72
C ALA A 39 2.82 5.02 5.97
N LEU A 40 3.09 6.24 6.44
CA LEU A 40 2.06 7.27 6.63
C LEU A 40 1.46 7.72 5.30
N ALA A 41 2.27 7.86 4.24
CA ALA A 41 1.76 8.19 2.91
C ALA A 41 0.80 7.12 2.38
N PHE A 42 1.07 5.83 2.65
CA PHE A 42 0.12 4.76 2.36
C PHE A 42 -1.14 4.84 3.22
N ALA A 43 -1.01 4.96 4.53
CA ALA A 43 -2.17 5.07 5.42
C ALA A 43 -3.07 6.26 5.03
N ALA A 44 -2.46 7.39 4.65
CA ALA A 44 -3.17 8.57 4.18
C ALA A 44 -3.93 8.35 2.86
N SER A 45 -3.39 7.57 1.91
CA SER A 45 -4.14 7.24 0.68
C SER A 45 -5.35 6.35 0.99
N GLN A 46 -5.25 5.48 2.01
CA GLN A 46 -6.37 4.63 2.41
C GLN A 46 -7.56 5.42 2.99
N ILE A 47 -7.33 6.61 3.57
CA ILE A 47 -8.40 7.51 4.03
C ILE A 47 -9.34 7.91 2.89
N VAL A 48 -8.82 7.99 1.66
CA VAL A 48 -9.62 8.31 0.46
C VAL A 48 -10.06 7.04 -0.27
N HIS A 49 -9.17 6.05 -0.39
CA HIS A 49 -9.41 4.83 -1.14
C HIS A 49 -10.55 3.99 -0.55
N ILE A 50 -10.60 3.81 0.77
CA ILE A 50 -11.63 2.99 1.42
C ILE A 50 -13.03 3.60 1.22
N PRO A 51 -13.28 4.89 1.54
CA PRO A 51 -14.58 5.51 1.27
C PRO A 51 -14.97 5.49 -0.21
N LEU A 52 -14.01 5.68 -1.12
CA LEU A 52 -14.26 5.61 -2.56
C LEU A 52 -14.83 4.25 -2.96
N ASN A 53 -14.19 3.15 -2.53
CA ASN A 53 -14.65 1.79 -2.83
C ASN A 53 -15.99 1.47 -2.17
N LEU A 54 -16.23 1.96 -0.94
CA LEU A 54 -17.53 1.83 -0.28
C LEU A 54 -18.63 2.58 -1.05
N GLY A 55 -18.32 3.76 -1.57
CA GLY A 55 -19.22 4.55 -2.41
C GLY A 55 -19.56 3.84 -3.71
N ILE A 56 -18.56 3.34 -4.44
CA ILE A 56 -18.77 2.55 -5.68
C ILE A 56 -19.62 1.32 -5.39
N SER A 57 -19.32 0.60 -4.30
CA SER A 57 -20.10 -0.56 -3.87
C SER A 57 -21.56 -0.19 -3.55
N ALA A 58 -21.81 0.99 -2.97
CA ALA A 58 -23.16 1.49 -2.73
C ALA A 58 -23.91 1.82 -4.03
N LEU A 59 -23.23 2.33 -5.06
CA LEU A 59 -23.83 2.59 -6.37
C LEU A 59 -24.33 1.32 -7.04
N PHE A 60 -23.56 0.22 -6.97
CA PHE A 60 -24.01 -1.10 -7.43
C PHE A 60 -25.21 -1.61 -6.63
N ARG A 61 -25.17 -1.48 -5.29
CA ARG A 61 -26.27 -1.94 -4.41
C ARG A 61 -27.58 -1.16 -4.62
N ASN A 62 -27.49 0.14 -4.86
CA ASN A 62 -28.67 1.00 -5.04
C ASN A 62 -29.20 0.99 -6.50
N GLY A 63 -28.61 0.19 -7.39
CA GLY A 63 -29.05 0.04 -8.78
C GLY A 63 -28.75 1.25 -9.68
N LEU A 64 -27.92 2.20 -9.23
CA LEU A 64 -27.51 3.35 -10.03
C LEU A 64 -26.52 2.96 -11.13
N ILE A 65 -25.76 1.88 -10.93
CA ILE A 65 -24.86 1.28 -11.91
C ILE A 65 -25.21 -0.21 -11.99
N PRO A 66 -25.23 -0.83 -13.20
CA PRO A 66 -25.50 -2.25 -13.34
C PRO A 66 -24.51 -3.09 -12.53
N ALA A 67 -25.02 -3.95 -11.66
CA ALA A 67 -24.19 -4.89 -10.92
C ALA A 67 -23.56 -5.91 -11.90
N PRO A 68 -22.27 -6.26 -11.73
CA PRO A 68 -21.63 -7.27 -12.58
C PRO A 68 -22.28 -8.64 -12.37
N THR A 69 -22.29 -9.46 -13.41
CA THR A 69 -22.75 -10.85 -13.29
C THR A 69 -21.83 -11.64 -12.34
N PRO A 70 -22.31 -12.71 -11.70
CA PRO A 70 -21.50 -13.49 -10.75
C PRO A 70 -20.16 -13.96 -11.33
N GLU A 71 -20.14 -14.31 -12.63
CA GLU A 71 -18.96 -14.79 -13.34
C GLU A 71 -17.93 -13.67 -13.58
N ALA A 72 -18.41 -12.43 -13.76
CA ALA A 72 -17.57 -11.25 -13.99
C ALA A 72 -17.21 -10.51 -12.70
N ALA A 73 -17.89 -10.79 -11.58
CA ALA A 73 -17.78 -10.03 -10.34
C ALA A 73 -16.34 -9.94 -9.81
N ILE A 74 -15.59 -11.05 -9.84
CA ILE A 74 -14.19 -11.08 -9.40
C ILE A 74 -13.32 -10.19 -10.28
N ALA A 75 -13.44 -10.32 -11.61
CA ALA A 75 -12.64 -9.53 -12.55
C ALA A 75 -12.95 -8.04 -12.43
N VAL A 76 -14.23 -7.68 -12.35
CA VAL A 76 -14.68 -6.28 -12.20
C VAL A 76 -14.19 -5.70 -10.88
N ASN A 77 -14.31 -6.43 -9.77
CA ASN A 77 -13.81 -5.97 -8.47
C ASN A 77 -12.29 -5.83 -8.45
N ALA A 78 -11.54 -6.75 -9.07
CA ALA A 78 -10.08 -6.65 -9.15
C ALA A 78 -9.65 -5.42 -9.96
N VAL A 79 -10.30 -5.15 -11.10
CA VAL A 79 -10.02 -3.98 -11.92
C VAL A 79 -10.38 -2.69 -11.18
N LEU A 80 -11.56 -2.64 -10.55
CA LEU A 80 -11.98 -1.48 -9.77
C LEU A 80 -11.02 -1.22 -8.62
N ALA A 81 -10.80 -2.20 -7.74
CA ALA A 81 -9.94 -2.06 -6.57
C ALA A 81 -8.50 -1.69 -6.96
N GLY A 82 -7.93 -2.32 -8.00
CA GLY A 82 -6.59 -1.98 -8.50
C GLY A 82 -6.52 -0.58 -9.10
N THR A 83 -7.54 -0.16 -9.84
CA THR A 83 -7.59 1.18 -10.45
C THR A 83 -7.75 2.27 -9.39
N THR A 84 -8.65 2.06 -8.42
CA THR A 84 -8.86 3.01 -7.32
C THR A 84 -7.63 3.07 -6.42
N ALA A 85 -6.97 1.95 -6.17
CA ALA A 85 -5.69 1.92 -5.44
C ALA A 85 -4.64 2.75 -6.18
N ALA A 86 -4.46 2.51 -7.48
CA ALA A 86 -3.52 3.28 -8.30
C ALA A 86 -3.83 4.79 -8.30
N LEU A 87 -5.11 5.17 -8.39
CA LEU A 87 -5.55 6.57 -8.36
C LEU A 87 -5.30 7.23 -7.01
N CYS A 88 -5.47 6.52 -5.89
CA CYS A 88 -5.29 7.07 -4.55
C CYS A 88 -3.83 7.06 -4.09
N GLU A 89 -3.08 5.99 -4.40
CA GLU A 89 -1.72 5.78 -3.89
C GLU A 89 -0.66 6.53 -4.70
N THR A 90 -0.85 6.66 -6.02
CA THR A 90 0.11 7.36 -6.89
C THR A 90 0.31 8.82 -6.47
N PRO A 91 -0.74 9.62 -6.20
CA PRO A 91 -0.58 10.98 -5.70
C PRO A 91 0.12 11.04 -4.34
N ALA A 92 -0.23 10.16 -3.40
CA ALA A 92 0.39 10.12 -2.07
C ALA A 92 1.90 9.81 -2.17
N ARG A 93 2.27 8.84 -3.00
CA ARG A 93 3.67 8.50 -3.28
C ARG A 93 4.41 9.65 -3.96
N LEU A 94 3.76 10.29 -4.94
CA LEU A 94 4.34 11.45 -5.63
C LEU A 94 4.59 12.61 -4.68
N ILE A 95 3.65 12.91 -3.77
CA ILE A 95 3.80 13.94 -2.75
C ILE A 95 4.97 13.60 -1.82
N ALA A 96 5.03 12.37 -1.31
CA ALA A 96 6.13 11.94 -0.44
C ALA A 96 7.49 12.12 -1.14
N LEU A 97 7.62 11.67 -2.40
CA LEU A 97 8.87 11.82 -3.17
C LEU A 97 9.21 13.27 -3.49
N ARG A 98 8.22 14.12 -3.79
CA ARG A 98 8.42 15.57 -4.02
C ARG A 98 8.95 16.24 -2.76
N LEU A 99 8.35 15.97 -1.60
CA LEU A 99 8.82 16.51 -0.31
C LEU A 99 10.24 16.04 0.03
N LEU A 100 10.61 14.82 -0.34
CA LEU A 100 11.99 14.34 -0.21
C LEU A 100 12.95 15.11 -1.10
N LYS A 101 12.57 15.34 -2.36
CA LYS A 101 13.37 16.08 -3.33
C LYS A 101 13.57 17.55 -2.92
N GLU A 102 12.52 18.22 -2.45
CA GLU A 102 12.57 19.60 -1.95
C GLU A 102 13.52 19.73 -0.74
N ARG A 103 13.63 18.69 0.08
CA ARG A 103 14.57 18.62 1.21
C ARG A 103 15.98 18.17 0.80
N GLY A 104 16.27 18.08 -0.49
CA GLY A 104 17.57 17.69 -1.03
C GLY A 104 18.00 16.27 -0.64
N ARG A 105 17.05 15.37 -0.37
CA ARG A 105 17.36 14.02 0.11
C ARG A 105 17.82 13.09 -1.02
N ASP A 106 18.70 12.18 -0.66
CA ASP A 106 19.40 11.28 -1.56
C ASP A 106 18.56 10.06 -2.00
N TRP A 107 19.11 9.26 -2.90
CA TRP A 107 18.46 8.03 -3.38
C TRP A 107 18.13 7.04 -2.25
N GLY A 108 19.00 6.89 -1.25
CA GLY A 108 18.75 6.02 -0.10
C GLY A 108 17.51 6.45 0.69
N SER A 109 17.28 7.75 0.78
CA SER A 109 16.07 8.30 1.40
C SER A 109 14.81 7.92 0.61
N ALA A 110 14.83 8.02 -0.71
CA ALA A 110 13.70 7.62 -1.56
C ALA A 110 13.40 6.11 -1.46
N LEU A 111 14.44 5.28 -1.44
CA LEU A 111 14.30 3.83 -1.21
C LEU A 111 13.67 3.53 0.16
N MET A 112 14.08 4.24 1.21
CA MET A 112 13.54 4.02 2.56
C MET A 112 12.05 4.38 2.64
N VAL A 113 11.63 5.46 1.97
CA VAL A 113 10.20 5.82 1.84
C VAL A 113 9.44 4.77 1.04
N GLY A 114 9.98 4.31 -0.09
CA GLY A 114 9.37 3.24 -0.89
C GLY A 114 9.20 1.94 -0.11
N ALA A 115 10.23 1.54 0.64
CA ALA A 115 10.19 0.36 1.51
C ALA A 115 9.16 0.51 2.64
N GLY A 116 8.98 1.72 3.19
CA GLY A 116 7.91 2.01 4.15
C GLY A 116 6.52 1.91 3.57
N HIS A 117 6.30 2.48 2.39
CA HIS A 117 5.01 2.50 1.73
C HIS A 117 4.57 1.10 1.28
N GLY A 118 5.37 0.40 0.48
CA GLY A 118 5.04 -0.95 0.04
C GLY A 118 5.17 -1.98 1.18
N GLY A 119 6.01 -1.70 2.18
CA GLY A 119 6.18 -2.56 3.33
C GLY A 119 4.96 -2.62 4.23
N ILE A 120 4.34 -1.47 4.53
CA ILE A 120 3.12 -1.44 5.33
C ILE A 120 1.92 -2.00 4.56
N GLU A 121 1.86 -1.76 3.25
CA GLU A 121 0.87 -2.37 2.36
C GLU A 121 0.94 -3.90 2.46
N PHE A 122 2.13 -4.46 2.28
CA PHE A 122 2.38 -5.89 2.39
C PHE A 122 2.04 -6.45 3.77
N SER A 123 2.35 -5.71 4.84
CA SER A 123 2.07 -6.15 6.23
C SER A 123 0.58 -6.16 6.59
N LEU A 124 -0.21 -5.26 5.98
CA LEU A 124 -1.64 -5.08 6.31
C LEU A 124 -2.56 -5.89 5.40
N TRP A 125 -2.22 -6.02 4.11
CA TRP A 125 -3.07 -6.65 3.11
C TRP A 125 -2.53 -7.99 2.58
N GLY A 126 -1.32 -8.41 2.97
CA GLY A 126 -0.69 -9.64 2.46
C GLY A 126 -1.44 -10.93 2.82
N CYS A 127 -2.13 -10.94 3.97
CA CYS A 127 -2.82 -12.12 4.50
C CYS A 127 -4.34 -12.17 4.22
N GLN A 128 -4.87 -11.33 3.32
CA GLN A 128 -6.30 -11.33 2.95
C GLN A 128 -6.69 -12.38 1.90
#